data_AF-A0A847HBC2-F1
#
_entry.id   AF-A0A847HBC2-F1
#
_cell.length_a   1.000
_cell.length_b   1.000
_cell.length_c   1.000
_cell.angle_alpha   90.00
_cell.angle_beta   90.00
_cell.angle_gamma   90.00
#
_symmetry.space_group_name_H-M   'P 1'
#
loop_
_entity.id
_entity.type
_entity.pdbx_description
1 polymer ?
#
loop_
_entity_poly.entity_id
_entity_poly.type
_entity_poly.pdbx_seq_one_letter_code
_entity_poly.pdbx_strand_id
1 'polypeptide(L)'
;MASHEVTRSTYRLWRMLADAVDETVDCDVGYATISRSTGLGRHTVELALMAMSTLDELPALRAHQEQLHHLDMSRLRAIESALAMADRAYFPELDARLTRYLTATRPNQPLPSPKAIRQRIKALLDELDASLATDEEDPELPSTTYSMKIHDNGTADLFARFDAPTAAAIDARVRALAKERKIGHA
;
A
#
# COMPACT_ATOMS: atom_id res chain seq x y z
N MET A 1 4.16 17.13 27.36
CA MET A 1 2.72 17.47 27.37
C MET A 1 2.29 18.18 26.09
N ALA A 2 2.94 19.27 25.67
CA ALA A 2 2.57 20.00 24.44
C ALA A 2 2.51 19.13 23.16
N SER A 3 3.42 18.16 22.99
CA SER A 3 3.44 17.30 21.80
C SER A 3 2.21 16.39 21.65
N HIS A 4 1.64 15.88 22.76
CA HIS A 4 0.47 15.00 22.73
C HIS A 4 -0.83 15.77 22.46
N GLU A 5 -0.96 16.96 23.03
CA GLU A 5 -2.10 17.85 22.78
C GLU A 5 -2.13 18.35 21.33
N VAL A 6 -0.97 18.69 20.76
CA VAL A 6 -0.85 19.03 19.34
C VAL A 6 -1.27 17.86 18.46
N THR A 7 -0.84 16.63 18.76
CA THR A 7 -1.27 15.43 18.03
C THR A 7 -2.78 15.24 18.09
N ARG A 8 -3.38 15.36 19.28
CA ARG A 8 -4.83 15.26 19.48
C ARG A 8 -5.60 16.33 18.69
N SER A 9 -5.18 17.59 18.78
CA SER A 9 -5.83 18.70 18.07
C SER A 9 -5.69 18.59 16.57
N THR A 10 -4.52 18.17 16.08
CA THR A 10 -4.28 17.92 14.65
C THR A 10 -5.18 16.80 14.14
N TYR A 11 -5.27 15.69 14.87
CA TYR A 11 -6.18 14.60 14.53
C TYR A 11 -7.65 15.06 14.46
N ARG A 12 -8.11 15.82 15.46
CA ARG A 12 -9.49 16.35 15.49
C ARG A 12 -9.79 17.29 14.33
N LEU A 13 -8.83 18.15 13.97
CA LEU A 13 -8.96 19.02 12.80
C LEU A 13 -9.17 18.17 11.53
N TRP A 14 -8.31 17.18 11.29
CA TRP A 14 -8.42 16.34 10.10
C TRP A 14 -9.68 15.50 10.09
N ARG A 15 -10.15 15.01 11.24
CA ARG A 15 -11.43 14.31 11.35
C ARG A 15 -12.60 15.20 10.96
N MET A 16 -12.67 16.41 11.54
CA MET A 16 -13.71 17.39 11.21
C MET A 16 -13.69 17.78 9.73
N LEU A 17 -12.49 17.95 9.14
CA LEU A 17 -12.36 18.25 7.72
C LEU A 17 -12.77 17.07 6.84
N ALA A 18 -12.44 15.83 7.22
CA ALA A 18 -12.84 14.64 6.49
C ALA A 18 -14.36 14.44 6.51
N ASP A 19 -14.99 14.59 7.67
CA ASP A 19 -16.45 14.47 7.83
C ASP A 19 -17.21 15.60 7.10
N ALA A 20 -16.55 16.71 6.76
CA ALA A 20 -17.11 17.82 6.00
C ALA A 20 -16.92 17.69 4.47
N VAL A 21 -16.17 16.69 4.00
CA VAL A 21 -16.04 16.41 2.57
C VAL A 21 -17.36 15.83 2.06
N ASP A 22 -17.94 16.47 1.05
CA ASP A 22 -19.08 15.94 0.32
C ASP A 22 -18.61 14.91 -0.71
N GLU A 23 -18.90 13.63 -0.47
CA GLU A 23 -18.55 12.52 -1.36
C GLU A 23 -19.27 12.56 -2.72
N THR A 24 -20.32 13.37 -2.85
CA THR A 24 -21.05 13.55 -4.13
C THR A 24 -20.37 14.56 -5.05
N VAL A 25 -19.42 15.32 -4.52
CA VAL A 25 -18.65 16.32 -5.26
C VAL A 25 -17.29 15.74 -5.65
N ASP A 26 -16.78 16.18 -6.80
CA ASP A 26 -15.42 15.84 -7.25
C ASP A 26 -14.39 16.08 -6.12
N CYS A 27 -13.57 15.06 -5.85
CA CYS A 27 -12.58 15.08 -4.79
C CYS A 27 -11.60 16.26 -4.94
N ASP A 28 -11.31 16.69 -6.16
CA ASP A 28 -10.46 17.84 -6.46
C ASP A 28 -11.02 19.14 -5.89
N VAL A 29 -12.33 19.31 -5.98
CA VAL A 29 -13.05 20.48 -5.47
C VAL A 29 -13.06 20.46 -3.94
N GLY A 30 -13.28 19.29 -3.35
CA GLY A 30 -13.18 19.08 -1.90
C GLY A 30 -11.78 19.43 -1.37
N TYR A 31 -10.74 18.88 -1.99
CA TYR A 31 -9.35 19.12 -1.60
C TYR A 31 -8.95 20.59 -1.78
N ALA A 32 -9.36 21.23 -2.88
CA ALA A 32 -9.08 22.64 -3.11
C ALA A 32 -9.72 23.53 -2.04
N THR A 33 -10.91 23.18 -1.57
CA THR A 33 -11.62 23.92 -0.52
C THR A 33 -10.89 23.82 0.82
N ILE A 34 -10.46 22.61 1.19
CA ILE A 34 -9.69 22.39 2.41
C ILE A 34 -8.29 23.04 2.33
N SER A 35 -7.64 23.00 1.16
CA SER A 35 -6.38 23.71 0.94
C SER A 35 -6.52 25.21 1.16
N ARG A 36 -7.62 25.83 0.68
CA ARG A 36 -7.87 27.28 0.89
C ARG A 36 -8.11 27.61 2.36
N SER A 37 -8.82 26.77 3.11
CA SER A 37 -9.12 27.04 4.53
C SER A 37 -7.96 26.76 5.47
N THR A 38 -7.08 25.80 5.13
CA THR A 38 -5.95 25.38 5.97
C THR A 38 -4.61 26.01 5.57
N GLY A 39 -4.51 26.57 4.35
CA GLY A 39 -3.25 27.06 3.79
C GLY A 39 -2.26 25.95 3.40
N LEU A 40 -2.67 24.68 3.46
CA LEU A 40 -1.82 23.53 3.13
C LEU A 40 -1.89 23.20 1.64
N GLY A 41 -0.77 22.74 1.09
CA GLY A 41 -0.69 22.27 -0.28
C GLY A 41 -1.61 21.07 -0.54
N ARG A 42 -2.19 21.00 -1.75
CA ARG A 42 -3.18 19.99 -2.13
C ARG A 42 -2.74 18.56 -1.81
N HIS A 43 -1.52 18.18 -2.15
CA HIS A 43 -1.00 16.85 -1.86
C HIS A 43 -0.96 16.52 -0.35
N THR A 44 -0.72 17.52 0.50
CA THR A 44 -0.74 17.33 1.96
C THR A 44 -2.16 17.08 2.47
N VAL A 45 -3.14 17.77 1.90
CA VAL A 45 -4.57 17.59 2.21
C VAL A 45 -5.03 16.20 1.78
N GLU A 46 -4.75 15.83 0.53
CA GLU A 46 -5.05 14.51 -0.04
C GLU A 46 -4.53 13.38 0.85
N LEU A 47 -3.23 13.37 1.16
CA LEU A 47 -2.63 12.34 2.03
C LEU A 47 -3.22 12.32 3.45
N ALA A 48 -3.65 13.46 3.97
CA ALA A 48 -4.28 13.49 5.29
C ALA A 48 -5.70 12.90 5.26
N LEU A 49 -6.47 13.20 4.22
CA LEU A 49 -7.83 12.68 4.04
C LEU A 49 -7.83 11.19 3.71
N MET A 50 -6.92 10.72 2.84
CA MET A 50 -6.72 9.29 2.60
C MET A 50 -6.38 8.55 3.90
N ALA A 51 -5.53 9.13 4.75
CA ALA A 51 -5.22 8.54 6.05
C ALA A 51 -6.42 8.48 7.01
N MET A 52 -7.37 9.43 6.93
CA MET A 52 -8.63 9.36 7.67
C MET A 52 -9.53 8.26 7.10
N SER A 53 -9.65 8.18 5.77
CA SER A 53 -10.44 7.15 5.08
C SER A 53 -9.95 5.75 5.42
N THR A 54 -8.64 5.50 5.35
CA THR A 54 -8.08 4.19 5.73
C THR A 54 -8.34 3.87 7.20
N LEU A 55 -8.33 4.88 8.08
CA LEU A 55 -8.63 4.66 9.50
C LEU A 55 -10.11 4.29 9.72
N ASP A 56 -11.04 4.78 8.89
CA ASP A 56 -12.45 4.38 8.95
C ASP A 56 -12.67 2.91 8.54
N GLU A 57 -11.79 2.36 7.70
CA GLU A 57 -11.78 0.94 7.34
C GLU A 57 -11.16 0.05 8.44
N LEU A 58 -10.60 0.64 9.51
CA LEU A 58 -9.92 -0.04 10.62
C LEU A 58 -10.54 0.35 11.97
N PRO A 59 -11.76 -0.12 12.28
CA PRO A 59 -12.55 0.38 13.41
C PRO A 59 -11.90 0.18 14.79
N ALA A 60 -11.16 -0.91 15.02
CA ALA A 60 -10.47 -1.14 16.29
C ALA A 60 -9.30 -0.17 16.46
N LEU A 61 -8.52 0.04 15.41
CA LEU A 61 -7.41 0.99 15.40
C LEU A 61 -7.91 2.42 15.54
N ARG A 62 -9.02 2.75 14.90
CA ARG A 62 -9.69 4.04 15.04
C ARG A 62 -10.07 4.30 16.49
N ALA A 63 -10.79 3.36 17.12
CA ALA A 63 -11.18 3.47 18.52
C ALA A 63 -9.97 3.65 19.44
N HIS A 64 -8.89 2.91 19.19
CA HIS A 64 -7.63 3.03 19.93
C HIS A 64 -6.99 4.42 19.79
N GLN A 65 -6.99 4.98 18.57
CA GLN A 65 -6.48 6.32 18.30
C GLN A 65 -7.37 7.41 18.91
N GLU A 66 -8.69 7.24 18.92
CA GLU A 66 -9.62 8.17 19.57
C GLU A 66 -9.50 8.13 21.10
N GLN A 67 -9.16 6.97 21.66
CA GLN A 67 -8.91 6.84 23.10
C GLN A 67 -7.59 7.48 23.52
N LEU A 68 -6.50 7.20 22.79
CA LEU A 68 -5.15 7.55 23.24
C LEU A 68 -4.56 8.78 22.55
N HIS A 69 -5.03 9.13 21.35
CA HIS A 69 -4.53 10.24 20.53
C HIS A 69 -3.00 10.29 20.42
N HIS A 70 -2.35 9.13 20.32
CA HIS A 70 -0.89 9.04 20.33
C HIS A 70 -0.27 8.93 18.93
N LEU A 71 -1.05 8.56 17.91
CA LEU A 71 -0.57 8.53 16.53
C LEU A 71 -0.65 9.93 15.92
N ASP A 72 0.50 10.46 15.53
CA ASP A 72 0.60 11.69 14.75
C ASP A 72 0.31 11.43 13.26
N MET A 73 0.14 12.49 12.48
CA MET A 73 -0.15 12.38 11.05
C MET A 73 0.93 11.63 10.28
N SER A 74 2.20 11.66 10.74
CA SER A 74 3.28 10.90 10.11
C SER A 74 3.07 9.39 10.20
N ARG A 75 2.57 8.90 11.35
CA ARG A 75 2.25 7.49 11.57
C ARG A 75 0.95 7.08 10.89
N LEU A 76 -0.07 7.93 10.91
CA LEU A 76 -1.34 7.66 10.21
C LEU A 76 -1.12 7.54 8.70
N ARG A 77 -0.33 8.44 8.09
CA ARG A 77 0.08 8.31 6.69
C ARG A 77 0.97 7.10 6.43
N ALA A 78 1.78 6.68 7.40
CA ALA A 78 2.57 5.46 7.27
C ALA A 78 1.69 4.21 7.22
N ILE A 79 0.60 4.19 7.99
CA ILE A 79 -0.41 3.12 7.95
C ILE A 79 -1.12 3.12 6.59
N GLU A 80 -1.65 4.27 6.18
CA GLU A 80 -2.32 4.43 4.88
C GLU A 80 -1.44 3.99 3.72
N SER A 81 -0.23 4.55 3.59
CA SER A 81 0.68 4.20 2.49
C SER A 81 1.07 2.71 2.45
N ALA A 82 1.10 2.03 3.60
CA ALA A 82 1.41 0.60 3.66
C ALA A 82 0.20 -0.28 3.32
N LEU A 83 -1.01 0.23 3.49
CA LEU A 83 -2.27 -0.48 3.22
C LEU A 83 -2.90 -0.10 1.87
N ALA A 84 -2.40 0.93 1.20
CA ALA A 84 -2.98 1.47 -0.03
C ALA A 84 -3.30 0.38 -1.07
N MET A 85 -2.37 -0.56 -1.28
CA MET A 85 -2.49 -1.67 -2.25
C MET A 85 -2.85 -3.02 -1.62
N ALA A 86 -3.13 -3.06 -0.32
CA ALA A 86 -3.51 -4.30 0.35
C ALA A 86 -4.96 -4.68 0.02
N ASP A 87 -5.21 -5.98 -0.14
CA ASP A 87 -6.57 -6.51 -0.29
C ASP A 87 -7.40 -6.16 0.96
N ARG A 88 -8.60 -5.61 0.73
CA ARG A 88 -9.56 -5.26 1.79
C ARG A 88 -10.04 -6.49 2.55
N ALA A 89 -9.94 -7.69 1.98
CA ALA A 89 -10.21 -8.95 2.68
C ALA A 89 -9.35 -9.12 3.94
N TYR A 90 -8.13 -8.57 3.94
CA TYR A 90 -7.21 -8.67 5.08
C TYR A 90 -7.47 -7.63 6.18
N PHE A 91 -8.27 -6.60 5.91
CA PHE A 91 -8.41 -5.45 6.81
C PHE A 91 -8.93 -5.83 8.20
N PRO A 92 -9.92 -6.72 8.37
CA PRO A 92 -10.37 -7.14 9.70
C PRO A 92 -9.25 -7.76 10.56
N GLU A 93 -8.41 -8.61 9.97
CA GLU A 93 -7.30 -9.23 10.68
C GLU A 93 -6.15 -8.23 10.91
N LEU A 94 -5.82 -7.42 9.90
CA LEU A 94 -4.82 -6.37 10.01
C LEU A 94 -5.18 -5.35 11.09
N ASP A 95 -6.45 -4.95 11.18
CA ASP A 95 -6.95 -4.02 12.19
C ASP A 95 -6.68 -4.55 13.60
N ALA A 96 -7.07 -5.79 13.88
CA ALA A 96 -6.84 -6.42 15.18
C ALA A 96 -5.34 -6.54 15.51
N ARG A 97 -4.52 -7.00 14.56
CA ARG A 97 -3.09 -7.25 14.77
C ARG A 97 -2.28 -5.95 14.88
N LEU A 98 -2.62 -4.94 14.08
CA LEU A 98 -2.00 -3.62 14.12
C LEU A 98 -2.37 -2.87 15.39
N THR A 99 -3.63 -2.93 15.82
CA THR A 99 -4.09 -2.35 17.11
C THR A 99 -3.35 -2.96 18.28
N ARG A 100 -3.19 -4.29 18.31
CA ARG A 100 -2.39 -4.98 19.34
C ARG A 100 -0.93 -4.54 19.33
N TYR A 101 -0.32 -4.38 18.16
CA TYR A 101 1.07 -3.93 18.02
C TYR A 101 1.28 -2.50 18.53
N LEU A 102 0.31 -1.62 18.30
CA LEU A 102 0.33 -0.22 18.74
C LEU A 102 -0.18 -0.02 20.18
N THR A 103 -0.57 -1.09 20.86
CA THR A 103 -0.94 -1.06 22.27
C THR A 103 0.31 -1.26 23.12
N ALA A 104 0.55 -0.34 24.05
CA ALA A 104 1.67 -0.46 24.99
C ALA A 104 1.47 -1.69 25.89
N THR A 105 2.48 -2.54 25.95
CA THR A 105 2.49 -3.76 26.79
C THR A 105 3.22 -3.55 28.12
N ARG A 106 3.99 -2.46 28.23
CA ARG A 106 4.79 -2.10 29.41
C ARG A 106 4.81 -0.58 29.61
N PRO A 107 4.97 -0.10 30.86
CA PRO A 107 5.13 1.32 31.14
C PRO A 107 6.30 1.92 30.34
N ASN A 108 6.13 3.14 29.84
CA ASN A 108 7.13 3.88 29.06
C ASN A 108 7.63 3.17 27.78
N GLN A 109 6.84 2.24 27.22
CA GLN A 109 7.16 1.66 25.91
C GLN A 109 7.16 2.76 24.83
N PRO A 110 8.25 2.94 24.07
CA PRO A 110 8.31 3.95 23.03
C PRO A 110 7.34 3.60 21.90
N LEU A 111 6.64 4.61 21.38
CA LEU A 111 5.74 4.44 20.25
C LEU A 111 6.56 4.11 18.98
N PRO A 112 6.19 3.06 18.21
CA PRO A 112 6.89 2.70 16.98
C PRO A 112 7.05 3.87 16.02
N SER A 113 8.17 3.95 15.31
CA SER A 113 8.39 4.98 14.29
C SER A 113 7.54 4.73 13.04
N PRO A 114 7.28 5.74 12.19
CA PRO A 114 6.58 5.54 10.91
C PRO A 114 7.20 4.41 10.06
N LYS A 115 8.53 4.33 10.02
CA LYS A 115 9.25 3.26 9.31
C LYS A 115 8.97 1.88 9.91
N ALA A 116 9.00 1.76 11.24
CA ALA A 116 8.73 0.51 11.93
C ALA A 116 7.28 0.05 11.72
N ILE A 117 6.33 0.99 11.70
CA ILE A 117 4.91 0.69 11.40
C ILE A 117 4.77 0.13 9.98
N ARG A 118 5.35 0.78 8.96
CA ARG A 118 5.32 0.27 7.58
C ARG A 118 5.91 -1.14 7.47
N GLN A 119 7.07 -1.35 8.10
CA GLN A 119 7.73 -2.66 8.10
C GLN A 119 6.87 -3.71 8.80
N ARG A 120 6.18 -3.35 9.89
CA ARG A 120 5.28 -4.28 10.57
C ARG A 120 4.07 -4.62 9.73
N ILE A 121 3.42 -3.63 9.12
CA ILE A 121 2.26 -3.87 8.23
C ILE A 121 2.67 -4.75 7.06
N LYS A 122 3.81 -4.48 6.41
CA LYS A 122 4.33 -5.33 5.34
C LYS A 122 4.53 -6.77 5.80
N ALA A 123 5.16 -6.99 6.95
CA ALA A 123 5.34 -8.34 7.49
C ALA A 123 3.99 -9.03 7.78
N LEU A 124 2.99 -8.28 8.28
CA LEU A 124 1.65 -8.83 8.48
C LEU A 124 0.99 -9.24 7.17
N LEU A 125 1.13 -8.44 6.11
CA LEU A 125 0.63 -8.76 4.77
C LEU A 125 1.34 -10.00 4.20
N ASP A 126 2.66 -10.05 4.26
CA ASP A 126 3.45 -11.19 3.80
C ASP A 126 3.03 -12.49 4.55
N GLU A 127 2.75 -12.40 5.86
CA GLU A 127 2.24 -13.53 6.66
C GLU A 127 0.82 -13.98 6.25
N LEU A 128 -0.04 -13.05 5.82
CA LEU A 128 -1.42 -13.33 5.37
C LEU A 128 -1.45 -13.88 3.93
N ASP A 129 -0.62 -13.34 3.05
CA ASP A 129 -0.45 -13.86 1.70
C ASP A 129 0.12 -15.28 1.74
N ALA A 130 1.07 -15.55 2.65
CA ALA A 130 1.60 -16.89 2.87
C ALA A 130 0.57 -17.86 3.49
N SER A 131 -0.40 -17.38 4.27
CA SER A 131 -1.47 -18.24 4.80
C SER A 131 -2.57 -18.53 3.79
N LEU A 132 -2.78 -17.65 2.80
CA LEU A 132 -3.60 -17.93 1.62
C LEU A 132 -2.89 -18.81 0.60
N ALA A 133 -1.56 -18.89 0.62
CA ALA A 133 -0.79 -19.92 -0.05
C ALA A 133 -0.91 -21.30 0.64
N THR A 134 -2.11 -21.65 1.10
CA THR A 134 -2.53 -23.04 1.24
C THR A 134 -2.32 -23.76 -0.10
N ASP A 135 -2.02 -25.06 -0.06
CA ASP A 135 -1.73 -25.97 -1.19
C ASP A 135 -2.88 -26.11 -2.24
N GLU A 136 -3.69 -25.08 -2.46
CA GLU A 136 -4.37 -24.88 -3.72
C GLU A 136 -3.29 -24.43 -4.71
N GLU A 137 -2.87 -25.38 -5.56
CA GLU A 137 -2.16 -25.07 -6.79
C GLU A 137 -2.81 -23.81 -7.40
N ASP A 138 -2.04 -22.71 -7.42
CA ASP A 138 -2.34 -21.50 -8.20
C ASP A 138 -3.00 -21.97 -9.50
N PRO A 139 -4.29 -21.63 -9.77
CA PRO A 139 -5.07 -22.25 -10.82
C PRO A 139 -4.24 -22.24 -12.09
N GLU A 140 -3.69 -23.41 -12.46
CA GLU A 140 -2.48 -23.53 -13.26
C GLU A 140 -2.43 -22.39 -14.27
N LEU A 141 -1.61 -21.36 -14.01
CA LEU A 141 -1.23 -20.44 -15.06
C LEU A 141 -0.85 -21.34 -16.22
N PRO A 142 -1.50 -21.22 -17.40
CA PRO A 142 -1.36 -22.22 -18.44
C PRO A 142 0.12 -22.46 -18.62
N SER A 143 0.52 -23.73 -18.48
CA SER A 143 1.93 -24.18 -18.46
C SER A 143 2.75 -23.61 -19.62
N THR A 144 2.03 -23.13 -20.64
CA THR A 144 2.49 -22.26 -21.71
C THR A 144 1.82 -20.89 -21.66
N THR A 145 2.61 -19.82 -21.54
CA THR A 145 2.13 -18.43 -21.68
C THR A 145 3.04 -17.66 -22.63
N TYR A 146 2.45 -16.91 -23.56
CA TYR A 146 3.16 -16.04 -24.49
C TYR A 146 2.56 -14.63 -24.46
N SER A 147 3.39 -13.61 -24.25
CA SER A 147 2.99 -12.21 -24.38
C SER A 147 4.11 -11.37 -25.00
N MET A 148 3.71 -10.35 -25.74
CA MET A 148 4.63 -9.39 -26.36
C MET A 148 4.11 -7.98 -26.09
N LYS A 149 4.95 -7.14 -25.50
CA LYS A 149 4.65 -5.74 -25.22
C LYS A 149 5.46 -4.87 -26.16
N ILE A 150 4.79 -4.11 -27.01
CA ILE A 150 5.41 -3.11 -27.88
C ILE A 150 5.42 -1.77 -27.13
N HIS A 151 6.55 -1.09 -27.16
CA HIS A 151 6.76 0.23 -26.53
C HIS A 151 6.67 1.34 -27.58
N ASP A 152 6.32 2.54 -27.13
CA ASP A 152 6.14 3.71 -27.99
C ASP A 152 7.42 4.17 -28.72
N ASN A 153 8.58 3.72 -28.24
CA ASN A 153 9.90 3.96 -28.86
C ASN A 153 10.22 2.97 -30.00
N GLY A 154 9.29 2.08 -30.36
CA GLY A 154 9.45 1.06 -31.41
C GLY A 154 10.19 -0.20 -30.98
N THR A 155 10.58 -0.34 -29.70
CA THR A 155 11.13 -1.60 -29.16
C THR A 155 10.01 -2.49 -28.64
N ALA A 156 10.27 -3.79 -28.46
CA ALA A 156 9.31 -4.72 -27.89
C ALA A 156 9.98 -5.68 -26.92
N ASP A 157 9.29 -5.95 -25.80
CA ASP A 157 9.67 -6.99 -24.84
C ASP A 157 8.82 -8.22 -25.08
N LEU A 158 9.47 -9.39 -25.11
CA LEU A 158 8.82 -10.69 -25.33
C LEU A 158 8.97 -11.53 -24.06
N PHE A 159 7.84 -12.00 -23.55
CA PHE A 159 7.77 -12.87 -22.38
C PHE A 159 7.13 -14.19 -22.77
N ALA A 160 7.83 -15.28 -22.50
CA ALA A 160 7.42 -16.63 -22.84
C ALA A 160 7.72 -17.57 -21.66
N ARG A 161 6.73 -18.35 -21.25
CA ARG A 161 6.85 -19.44 -20.28
C ARG A 161 6.43 -20.73 -20.98
N PHE A 162 7.28 -21.75 -20.92
CA PHE A 162 7.07 -23.07 -21.49
C PHE A 162 7.73 -24.12 -20.57
N ASP A 163 7.49 -25.40 -20.82
CA ASP A 163 8.28 -26.48 -20.24
C ASP A 163 9.76 -26.37 -20.62
N ALA A 164 10.65 -26.94 -19.79
CA ALA A 164 12.09 -26.83 -19.95
C ALA A 164 12.62 -27.30 -21.33
N PRO A 165 12.19 -28.44 -21.90
CA PRO A 165 12.64 -28.83 -23.24
C PRO A 165 12.18 -27.87 -24.34
N THR A 166 10.94 -27.38 -24.28
CA THR A 166 10.43 -26.40 -25.26
C THR A 166 11.13 -25.04 -25.12
N ALA A 167 11.34 -24.55 -23.90
CA ALA A 167 12.07 -23.30 -23.64
C ALA A 167 13.52 -23.36 -24.15
N ALA A 168 14.20 -24.50 -23.98
CA ALA A 168 15.55 -24.71 -24.51
C ALA A 168 15.59 -24.69 -26.05
N ALA A 169 14.59 -25.28 -26.71
CA ALA A 169 14.48 -25.25 -28.17
C ALA A 169 14.22 -23.82 -28.70
N ILE A 170 13.43 -23.02 -27.98
CA ILE A 170 13.18 -21.62 -28.31
C ILE A 170 14.46 -20.80 -28.13
N ASP A 171 15.15 -20.91 -26.99
CA ASP A 171 16.41 -20.21 -26.72
C ASP A 171 17.47 -20.53 -27.79
N ALA A 172 17.62 -21.80 -28.17
CA ALA A 172 18.55 -22.20 -29.22
C ALA A 172 18.27 -21.50 -30.57
N ARG A 173 17.00 -21.35 -30.94
CA ARG A 173 16.58 -20.64 -32.17
C ARG A 173 16.81 -19.14 -32.06
N VAL A 174 16.49 -18.54 -30.92
CA VAL A 174 16.71 -17.11 -30.65
C VAL A 174 18.21 -16.80 -30.70
N ARG A 175 19.06 -17.63 -30.10
CA ARG A 175 20.53 -17.49 -30.17
C ARG A 175 21.08 -17.65 -31.58
N ALA A 176 20.58 -18.61 -32.36
CA ALA A 176 20.99 -18.79 -33.75
C ALA A 176 20.64 -17.54 -34.59
N LEU A 177 19.43 -17.01 -34.44
CA LEU A 177 18.99 -15.78 -35.11
C LEU A 177 19.80 -14.56 -34.67
N ALA A 178 20.07 -14.44 -33.36
CA ALA A 178 20.89 -13.36 -32.81
C ALA A 178 22.31 -13.39 -33.39
N LYS A 179 22.90 -14.59 -33.53
CA LYS A 179 24.22 -14.78 -34.14
C LYS A 179 24.24 -14.41 -35.63
N GLU A 180 23.22 -14.82 -36.38
CA GLU A 180 23.09 -14.48 -37.81
C GLU A 180 22.95 -12.96 -38.02
N ARG A 181 22.16 -12.30 -37.16
CA ARG A 181 21.86 -10.87 -37.26
C ARG A 181 22.82 -9.97 -36.48
N LYS A 182 23.88 -10.52 -35.88
CA LYS A 182 24.88 -9.80 -35.07
C LYS A 182 24.26 -8.98 -33.93
N ILE A 183 23.22 -9.51 -33.30
CA ILE A 183 22.55 -8.90 -32.14
C ILE A 183 23.35 -9.28 -30.88
N GLY A 184 23.64 -8.31 -30.01
CA GLY A 184 24.31 -8.55 -28.73
C GLY A 184 23.41 -9.35 -27.77
N HIS A 185 23.99 -10.29 -27.04
CA HIS A 185 23.34 -11.02 -25.96
C HIS A 185 23.99 -10.64 -24.62
N ALA A 186 23.18 -10.50 -23.58
CA ALA A 186 23.63 -10.28 -22.20
C ALA A 186 23.90 -11.61 -21.49
#